data_AF-A0A7S4FGX6-F1
#
_entry.id   AF-A0A7S4FGX6-F1
#
_cell.length_a   1.000
_cell.length_b   1.000
_cell.length_c   1.000
_cell.angle_alpha   90.00
_cell.angle_beta   90.00
_cell.angle_gamma   90.00
#
_symmetry.space_group_name_H-M   'P 1'
#
loop_
_entity.id
_entity.type
_entity.pdbx_description
1 polymer ?
#
loop_
_entity_poly.entity_id
_entity_poly.type
_entity_poly.pdbx_seq_one_letter_code
_entity_poly.pdbx_strand_id
1 'polypeptide(L)'
;ADELLGIRIDQVSQHLFDSMGKKKPEPKKNGKAGGGNDVMWPITRKDVEQIVKRLREGKLLPGDFVEQLLLESTKAMNELNNVVHVEVRGKEKVTIVGDTHGQFSDLLQIFEQNGYPTRQNKYIFNGDFVDRGDDGCSIV
;
A
#
# COMPACT_ATOMS: atom_id res chain seq x y z
N ALA A 1 -1.33 3.27 -19.14
CA ALA A 1 -2.66 3.50 -18.55
C ALA A 1 -2.81 2.86 -17.16
N ASP A 2 -1.70 2.52 -16.48
CA ASP A 2 -1.72 1.99 -15.11
C ASP A 2 -0.71 2.78 -14.28
N GLU A 3 -1.18 3.79 -13.55
CA GLU A 3 -0.41 4.53 -12.54
C GLU A 3 -1.33 4.81 -11.34
N LEU A 4 -1.73 3.74 -10.64
CA LEU A 4 -2.27 3.84 -9.29
C LEU A 4 -1.10 3.88 -8.31
N LEU A 5 -0.76 5.09 -7.87
CA LEU A 5 -0.58 5.47 -6.47
C LEU A 5 0.06 6.86 -6.43
N GLY A 6 -0.56 7.74 -5.65
CA GLY A 6 -0.09 9.10 -5.37
C GLY A 6 1.15 9.16 -4.47
N ILE A 7 1.66 8.00 -4.04
CA ILE A 7 3.07 7.78 -3.72
C ILE A 7 3.62 7.05 -4.92
N ARG A 8 4.62 7.62 -5.60
CA ARG A 8 5.19 7.03 -6.80
C ARG A 8 5.82 5.67 -6.46
N ILE A 9 5.07 4.57 -6.54
CA ILE A 9 5.63 3.20 -6.42
C ILE A 9 6.73 3.00 -7.46
N ASP A 10 6.59 3.61 -8.64
CA ASP A 10 7.58 3.66 -9.70
C ASP A 10 8.87 4.38 -9.27
N GLN A 11 8.73 5.44 -8.48
CA GLN A 11 9.88 6.25 -8.07
C GLN A 11 10.53 5.76 -6.78
N VAL A 12 9.75 5.24 -5.84
CA VAL A 12 10.26 4.47 -4.69
C VAL A 12 11.04 3.28 -5.22
N SER A 13 10.49 2.50 -6.16
CA SER A 13 11.22 1.36 -6.76
C SER A 13 12.53 1.79 -7.44
N GLN A 14 12.52 2.83 -8.27
CA GLN A 14 13.71 3.25 -9.02
C GLN A 14 14.78 3.90 -8.12
N HIS A 15 14.38 4.77 -7.17
CA HIS A 15 15.30 5.41 -6.23
C HIS A 15 15.91 4.41 -5.23
N LEU A 16 15.14 3.38 -4.83
CA LEU A 16 15.63 2.24 -4.05
C LEU A 16 16.69 1.41 -4.80
N PHE A 17 16.53 1.17 -6.11
CA PHE A 17 17.53 0.46 -6.91
C PHE A 17 18.83 1.26 -7.07
N ASP A 18 18.71 2.57 -7.30
CA ASP A 18 19.85 3.44 -7.51
C ASP A 18 20.61 3.71 -6.18
N SER A 19 19.91 3.85 -5.05
CA SER A 19 20.51 4.09 -3.73
C SER A 19 21.16 2.85 -3.10
N MET A 20 20.75 1.64 -3.51
CA MET A 20 21.31 0.41 -2.93
C MET A 20 22.62 -0.05 -3.60
N GLY A 21 23.03 0.52 -4.74
CA GLY A 21 24.28 0.10 -5.43
C GLY A 21 24.36 -1.41 -5.75
N LYS A 22 23.25 -2.14 -5.62
CA LYS A 22 23.16 -3.57 -5.85
C LYS A 22 22.51 -3.81 -7.21
N LYS A 23 23.14 -4.67 -8.01
CA LYS A 23 22.57 -5.19 -9.26
C LYS A 23 21.11 -5.56 -9.04
N LYS A 24 20.27 -5.18 -10.02
CA LYS A 24 18.87 -5.63 -10.18
C LYS A 24 18.76 -7.07 -9.67
N PRO A 25 17.93 -7.36 -8.65
CA PRO A 25 17.86 -8.69 -8.07
C PRO A 25 17.44 -9.64 -9.18
N GLU A 26 18.33 -10.57 -9.50
CA GLU A 26 17.97 -11.72 -10.31
C GLU A 26 16.83 -12.47 -9.61
N PRO A 27 15.87 -13.02 -10.36
CA PRO A 27 14.77 -13.78 -9.78
C PRO A 27 15.37 -14.91 -8.94
N LYS A 28 15.26 -14.80 -7.61
CA LYS A 28 15.69 -15.84 -6.69
C LYS A 28 14.74 -17.02 -6.87
N LYS A 29 15.16 -18.00 -7.68
CA LYS A 29 14.57 -19.34 -7.68
C LYS A 29 15.00 -20.07 -6.40
N ASN A 30 14.33 -19.82 -5.29
CA ASN A 30 14.52 -20.64 -4.10
C ASN A 30 13.25 -21.45 -3.84
N GLY A 31 13.32 -22.72 -4.21
CA GLY A 31 12.25 -23.67 -3.97
C GLY A 31 12.06 -23.98 -2.49
N LYS A 32 10.81 -24.01 -2.05
CA LYS A 32 10.07 -25.24 -1.73
C LYS A 32 8.60 -24.87 -1.55
N ALA A 33 7.75 -25.75 -2.07
CA ALA A 33 6.31 -25.59 -2.18
C ALA A 33 5.63 -25.41 -0.82
N GLY A 34 4.89 -24.29 -0.68
CA GLY A 34 3.92 -24.03 0.36
C GLY A 34 2.99 -22.95 -0.16
N GLY A 35 1.79 -23.33 -0.59
CA GLY A 35 0.88 -22.52 -1.39
C GLY A 35 0.66 -21.09 -0.87
N GLY A 36 1.29 -20.14 -1.53
CA GLY A 36 1.06 -18.71 -1.42
C GLY A 36 1.60 -18.11 -2.70
N ASN A 37 0.77 -17.39 -3.45
CA ASN A 37 1.19 -16.76 -4.70
C ASN A 37 2.45 -15.94 -4.43
N ASP A 38 3.55 -16.21 -5.15
CA ASP A 38 4.76 -15.40 -5.15
C ASP A 38 4.36 -13.97 -5.54
N VAL A 39 4.15 -13.09 -4.55
CA VAL A 39 3.93 -11.68 -4.84
C VAL A 39 5.27 -11.12 -5.28
N MET A 40 5.41 -10.93 -6.59
CA MET A 40 6.62 -10.38 -7.19
C MET A 40 6.61 -8.86 -7.03
N TRP A 41 7.67 -8.32 -6.45
CA TRP A 41 7.84 -6.87 -6.32
C TRP A 41 8.27 -6.25 -7.66
N PRO A 42 7.78 -5.06 -8.02
CA PRO A 42 6.87 -4.18 -7.26
C PRO A 42 5.41 -4.67 -7.23
N ILE A 43 4.71 -4.41 -6.12
CA ILE A 43 3.27 -4.74 -5.96
C ILE A 43 2.46 -4.06 -7.07
N THR A 44 1.62 -4.84 -7.74
CA THR A 44 0.72 -4.33 -8.79
C THR A 44 -0.70 -4.12 -8.27
N ARG A 45 -1.53 -3.40 -9.05
CA ARG A 45 -2.96 -3.22 -8.75
C ARG A 45 -3.68 -4.57 -8.55
N LYS A 46 -3.37 -5.57 -9.39
CA LYS A 46 -3.98 -6.91 -9.29
C LYS A 46 -3.60 -7.62 -8.01
N ASP A 47 -2.40 -7.36 -7.49
CA ASP A 47 -1.96 -7.91 -6.21
C ASP A 47 -2.71 -7.23 -5.06
N VAL A 48 -2.88 -5.91 -5.11
CA VAL A 48 -3.70 -5.16 -4.13
C VAL A 48 -5.15 -5.67 -4.12
N GLU A 49 -5.75 -5.86 -5.30
CA GLU A 49 -7.12 -6.40 -5.41
C GLU A 49 -7.24 -7.80 -4.81
N GLN A 50 -6.23 -8.66 -5.00
CA GLN A 50 -6.17 -9.98 -4.38
C GLN A 50 -5.99 -9.91 -2.86
N ILE A 51 -5.14 -9.00 -2.37
CA ILE A 51 -4.93 -8.75 -0.94
C ILE A 51 -6.23 -8.30 -0.29
N VAL A 52 -6.88 -7.27 -0.83
CA VAL A 52 -8.16 -6.76 -0.34
C VAL A 52 -9.23 -7.85 -0.33
N LYS A 53 -9.31 -8.66 -1.39
CA LYS A 53 -10.24 -9.80 -1.43
C LYS A 53 -9.95 -10.81 -0.31
N ARG A 54 -8.68 -11.15 -0.09
CA ARG A 54 -8.27 -12.10 0.95
C ARG A 54 -8.59 -11.57 2.36
N LEU A 55 -8.31 -10.30 2.61
CA LEU A 55 -8.64 -9.63 3.89
C LEU A 55 -10.16 -9.58 4.12
N ARG A 56 -10.95 -9.27 3.09
CA ARG A 56 -12.43 -9.28 3.16
C ARG A 56 -12.99 -10.67 3.50
N GLU A 57 -12.29 -11.74 3.11
CA GLU A 57 -12.63 -13.13 3.46
C GLU A 57 -12.14 -13.53 4.87
N GLY A 58 -11.55 -12.61 5.65
CA GLY A 58 -10.99 -12.87 6.98
C GLY A 58 -9.73 -13.74 6.96
N LYS A 59 -9.03 -13.81 5.81
CA LYS A 59 -7.84 -14.64 5.66
C LYS A 59 -6.58 -13.83 5.92
N LEU A 60 -5.72 -14.36 6.79
CA LEU A 60 -4.42 -13.76 7.10
C LEU A 60 -3.48 -13.74 5.89
N LEU A 61 -2.68 -12.68 5.78
CA LEU A 61 -1.57 -12.60 4.83
C LEU A 61 -0.38 -13.43 5.31
N PRO A 62 0.46 -13.96 4.40
CA PRO A 62 1.69 -14.66 4.79
C PRO A 62 2.62 -13.75 5.60
N GLY A 63 3.23 -14.27 6.67
CA GLY A 63 4.09 -13.50 7.57
C GLY A 63 5.25 -12.80 6.86
N ASP A 64 6.00 -13.53 6.04
CA ASP A 64 7.12 -13.00 5.25
C ASP A 64 6.69 -11.87 4.30
N PHE A 65 5.47 -11.95 3.76
CA PHE A 65 4.90 -10.90 2.92
C PHE A 65 4.57 -9.64 3.72
N VAL A 66 3.95 -9.80 4.90
CA VAL A 66 3.65 -8.68 5.81
C VAL A 66 4.93 -8.01 6.28
N GLU A 67 5.95 -8.78 6.68
CA GLU A 67 7.25 -8.25 7.07
C GLU A 67 7.87 -7.39 5.97
N GLN A 68 7.86 -7.89 4.73
CA GLN A 68 8.39 -7.14 3.60
C GLN A 68 7.57 -5.87 3.29
N LEU A 69 6.23 -5.96 3.37
CA LEU A 69 5.35 -4.81 3.19
C LEU A 69 5.65 -3.71 4.23
N LEU A 70 5.78 -4.08 5.50
CA LEU A 70 6.10 -3.15 6.58
C LEU A 70 7.49 -2.53 6.41
N LEU A 71 8.47 -3.33 5.99
CA LEU A 71 9.84 -2.85 5.74
C LEU A 71 9.87 -1.80 4.61
N GLU A 72 9.22 -2.06 3.48
CA GLU A 72 9.19 -1.13 2.35
C GLU A 72 8.38 0.14 2.68
N SER A 73 7.25 0.00 3.36
CA SER A 73 6.46 1.14 3.84
C SER A 73 7.25 2.01 4.83
N THR A 74 7.99 1.40 5.75
CA THR A 74 8.83 2.12 6.72
C THR A 74 9.94 2.91 6.02
N LYS A 75 10.61 2.33 5.03
CA LYS A 75 11.61 3.04 4.23
C LYS A 75 11.00 4.25 3.52
N ALA A 76 9.88 4.05 2.83
CA ALA A 76 9.19 5.11 2.11
C ALA A 76 8.74 6.25 3.04
N MET A 77 8.25 5.93 4.25
CA MET A 77 7.86 6.95 5.22
C MET A 77 9.05 7.69 5.84
N ASN A 78 10.17 7.01 6.07
CA ASN A 78 11.39 7.64 6.61
C ASN A 78 12.03 8.65 5.66
N GLU A 79 11.74 8.59 4.36
CA GLU A 79 12.19 9.58 3.37
C GLU A 79 11.35 10.87 3.40
N LEU A 80 10.18 10.86 4.04
CA LEU A 80 9.28 12.00 4.10
C LEU A 80 9.64 12.94 5.26
N ASN A 81 9.42 14.23 5.06
CA ASN A 81 9.51 15.22 6.13
C ASN A 81 8.32 15.09 7.09
N ASN A 82 8.51 15.52 8.33
CA ASN A 82 7.44 15.61 9.34
C ASN A 82 6.23 16.43 8.86
N VAL A 83 6.46 17.39 7.96
CA VAL A 83 5.41 18.18 7.29
C VAL A 83 5.44 17.85 5.80
N VAL A 84 4.37 17.24 5.30
CA VAL A 84 4.20 16.90 3.89
C VAL A 84 3.30 17.92 3.22
N HIS A 85 3.81 18.58 2.18
CA HIS A 85 3.02 19.50 1.35
C HIS A 85 2.36 18.74 0.21
N VAL A 86 1.02 18.74 0.17
CA VAL A 86 0.24 18.11 -0.90
C VAL A 86 -0.27 19.18 -1.85
N GLU A 87 0.29 19.22 -3.06
CA GLU A 87 -0.23 20.08 -4.12
C GLU A 87 -1.43 19.42 -4.82
N VAL A 88 -2.40 20.26 -5.22
CA VAL A 88 -3.59 19.84 -5.97
C VAL A 88 -3.63 20.65 -7.26
N ARG A 89 -3.59 19.96 -8.41
CA ARG A 89 -3.50 20.61 -9.73
C ARG A 89 -4.68 20.24 -10.61
N GLY A 90 -5.23 21.23 -11.33
CA GLY A 90 -6.21 21.01 -12.39
C GLY A 90 -7.46 20.26 -11.92
N LYS A 91 -7.62 19.01 -12.37
CA LYS A 91 -8.77 18.13 -12.06
C LYS A 91 -8.44 17.09 -10.97
N GLU A 92 -7.32 17.22 -10.28
CA GLU A 92 -6.99 16.35 -9.16
C GLU A 92 -7.99 16.53 -8.01
N LYS A 93 -8.37 15.42 -7.38
CA LYS A 93 -9.19 15.37 -6.17
C LYS A 93 -8.30 14.93 -5.01
N VAL A 94 -8.54 15.51 -3.83
CA VAL A 94 -7.99 15.02 -2.56
C VAL A 94 -9.15 14.67 -1.64
N THR A 95 -9.14 13.47 -1.10
CA THR A 95 -10.08 13.01 -0.08
C THR A 95 -9.35 12.90 1.24
N ILE A 96 -9.82 13.63 2.25
CA ILE A 96 -9.28 13.56 3.61
C ILE A 96 -10.19 12.63 4.41
N VAL A 97 -9.60 11.59 4.99
CA VAL A 97 -10.27 10.60 5.83
C VAL A 97 -9.75 10.79 7.25
N GLY A 98 -10.66 10.90 8.21
CA GLY A 98 -10.33 10.92 9.64
C GLY A 98 -10.09 9.52 10.19
N ASP A 99 -10.37 9.35 11.47
CA ASP A 99 -10.19 8.09 12.19
C ASP A 99 -10.98 6.95 11.54
N THR A 100 -10.33 5.79 11.36
CA THR A 100 -10.98 4.58 10.83
C THR A 100 -11.13 3.50 11.88
N HIS A 101 -10.36 3.55 12.99
CA HIS A 101 -10.57 2.74 14.18
C HIS A 101 -10.67 1.23 13.94
N GLY A 102 -9.88 0.67 13.03
CA GLY A 102 -9.90 -0.77 12.74
C GLY A 102 -11.15 -1.26 12.00
N GLN A 103 -11.95 -0.36 11.41
CA GLN A 103 -13.14 -0.70 10.63
C GLN A 103 -12.82 -0.86 9.13
N PHE A 104 -12.22 -1.99 8.75
CA PHE A 104 -11.79 -2.25 7.36
C PHE A 104 -12.94 -2.15 6.34
N SER A 105 -14.15 -2.56 6.72
CA SER A 105 -15.33 -2.46 5.84
C SER A 105 -15.68 -1.02 5.48
N ASP A 106 -15.54 -0.09 6.42
CA ASP A 106 -15.84 1.34 6.20
C ASP A 106 -14.81 1.98 5.27
N LEU A 107 -13.54 1.56 5.40
CA LEU A 107 -12.48 1.97 4.45
C LEU A 107 -12.82 1.56 3.01
N LEU A 108 -13.30 0.33 2.81
CA LEU A 108 -13.72 -0.13 1.48
C LEU A 108 -14.93 0.66 0.96
N GLN A 109 -15.89 0.96 1.83
CA GLN A 109 -17.05 1.78 1.49
C GLN A 109 -16.64 3.20 1.04
N ILE A 110 -15.66 3.80 1.72
CA ILE A 110 -15.09 5.11 1.33
C ILE A 110 -14.52 5.04 -0.09
N PHE A 111 -13.77 3.99 -0.42
CA PHE A 111 -13.20 3.80 -1.76
C PHE A 111 -14.26 3.51 -2.82
N GLU A 112 -15.31 2.75 -2.50
CA GLU A 112 -16.42 2.49 -3.41
C GLU A 112 -17.19 3.78 -3.74
N GLN A 113 -17.35 4.69 -2.77
CA GLN A 113 -18.03 5.98 -2.97
C GLN A 113 -17.16 7.05 -3.63
N ASN A 114 -15.88 7.15 -3.25
CA ASN A 114 -14.99 8.23 -3.67
C ASN A 114 -14.02 7.84 -4.79
N GLY A 115 -14.04 6.57 -5.20
CA GLY A 115 -13.09 5.97 -6.14
C GLY A 115 -11.77 5.57 -5.47
N TYR A 116 -11.12 4.56 -6.02
CA TYR A 116 -9.81 4.10 -5.50
C TYR A 116 -8.72 5.17 -5.62
N PRO A 117 -7.67 5.09 -4.77
CA PRO A 117 -6.54 6.01 -4.85
C PRO A 117 -5.84 5.98 -6.22
N THR A 118 -5.68 7.12 -6.88
CA THR A 118 -4.94 7.25 -8.15
C THR A 118 -4.06 8.50 -8.12
N ARG A 119 -3.26 8.75 -9.16
CA ARG A 119 -2.54 10.03 -9.27
C ARG A 119 -3.49 11.24 -9.30
N GLN A 120 -4.67 11.09 -9.87
CA GLN A 120 -5.70 12.13 -9.92
C GLN A 120 -6.66 12.11 -8.72
N ASN A 121 -6.68 11.06 -7.91
CA ASN A 121 -7.56 10.90 -6.75
C ASN A 121 -6.73 10.52 -5.52
N LYS A 122 -6.22 11.54 -4.82
CA LYS A 122 -5.31 11.38 -3.69
C LYS A 122 -6.11 11.20 -2.40
N TYR A 123 -5.52 10.49 -1.45
CA TYR A 123 -6.08 10.29 -0.11
C TYR A 123 -5.10 10.77 0.95
N ILE A 124 -5.63 11.42 1.99
CA ILE A 124 -4.91 11.74 3.21
C ILE A 124 -5.68 11.09 4.34
N PHE A 125 -5.03 10.18 5.06
CA PHE A 125 -5.59 9.53 6.23
C PHE A 125 -5.00 10.18 7.49
N ASN A 126 -5.83 10.80 8.32
CA ASN A 126 -5.41 11.67 9.42
C ASN A 126 -5.28 10.93 10.76
N GLY A 127 -4.58 9.79 10.76
CA GLY A 127 -4.30 9.01 11.98
C GLY A 127 -5.44 8.11 12.46
N ASP A 128 -5.27 7.53 13.65
CA ASP A 128 -6.22 6.62 14.33
C ASP A 128 -6.78 5.50 13.43
N PHE A 129 -5.86 4.82 12.74
CA PHE A 129 -6.18 3.68 11.87
C PHE A 129 -6.55 2.41 12.66
N VAL A 130 -6.00 2.27 13.86
CA VAL A 130 -5.98 1.03 14.66
C VAL A 130 -6.57 1.24 16.07
N ASP A 131 -6.43 0.24 16.93
CA ASP A 131 -6.76 0.19 18.38
C ASP A 131 -8.21 -0.09 18.80
N ARG A 132 -9.23 0.41 18.08
CA ARG A 132 -10.63 0.30 18.58
C ARG A 132 -11.47 -0.81 17.94
N GLY A 133 -11.11 -1.26 16.76
CA GLY A 133 -11.83 -2.27 15.99
C GLY A 133 -11.02 -3.55 15.83
N ASP A 134 -11.72 -4.65 15.60
CA ASP A 134 -11.14 -6.00 15.54
C ASP A 134 -10.27 -6.25 14.29
N ASP A 135 -10.30 -5.34 13.31
CA ASP A 135 -9.65 -5.51 12.00
C ASP A 135 -8.58 -4.44 11.70
N GLY A 136 -7.92 -3.93 12.74
CA GLY A 136 -6.84 -2.94 12.62
C GLY A 136 -5.69 -3.37 11.73
N CYS A 137 -5.31 -4.66 11.78
CA CYS A 137 -4.23 -5.19 10.94
C CYS A 137 -4.55 -5.22 9.44
N SER A 138 -5.82 -5.21 9.04
CA SER A 138 -6.20 -5.17 7.61
C SER A 138 -6.20 -3.74 7.05
N ILE A 139 -6.20 -2.73 7.93
CA ILE A 139 -6.14 -1.31 7.54
C ILE A 139 -4.69 -0.84 7.32
N VAL A 140 -3.75 -1.34 8.13
CA VAL A 140 -2.33 -0.95 8.12
C VAL A 140 -1.53 -1.82 7.17
#